data_AF-D8TSK0-F1
#
_entry.id   AF-D8TSK0-F1
#
_cell.length_a   1.000
_cell.length_b   1.000
_cell.length_c   1.000
_cell.angle_alpha   90.00
_cell.angle_beta   90.00
_cell.angle_gamma   90.00
#
_symmetry.space_group_name_H-M   'P 1'
#
loop_
_entity.id
_entity.type
_entity.pdbx_description
1 polymer ?
#
loop_
_entity_poly.entity_id
_entity_poly.type
_entity_poly.pdbx_seq_one_letter_code
_entity_poly.pdbx_strand_id
1 'polypeptide(L)'
;MPAISNEFGLVAGVVAASWMVHHGYMAVKVMQARKKHRKAFNCVQRGHQNSLENQPIFLALLVTAGLKHPITAAAAGVIYLVGRVMYMQGYSTGDPDKRMRGSLLYAGLFTLIGIVCKWGVQSALALLPK
;
A
#
# COMPACT_ATOMS: atom_id res chain seq x y z
N MET A 1 14.70 -13.43 -25.22
CA MET A 1 13.82 -12.79 -24.21
C MET A 1 14.43 -11.43 -23.92
N PRO A 2 13.69 -10.30 -24.00
CA PRO A 2 14.24 -9.02 -23.59
C PRO A 2 14.65 -9.12 -22.11
N ALA A 3 15.85 -8.66 -21.77
CA ALA A 3 16.31 -8.64 -20.38
C ALA A 3 15.31 -7.83 -19.54
N ILE A 4 14.84 -8.40 -18.43
CA ILE A 4 14.05 -7.67 -17.44
C ILE A 4 14.94 -6.52 -16.95
N SER A 5 14.51 -5.27 -17.17
CA SER A 5 15.29 -4.12 -16.76
C SER A 5 15.45 -4.08 -15.24
N ASN A 6 16.58 -3.55 -14.76
CA ASN A 6 16.88 -3.47 -13.32
C ASN A 6 15.81 -2.69 -12.52
N GLU A 7 15.01 -1.86 -13.19
CA GLU A 7 13.94 -1.05 -12.60
C GLU A 7 12.80 -1.89 -12.01
N PHE A 8 12.53 -3.08 -12.54
CA PHE A 8 11.54 -4.00 -11.97
C PHE A 8 11.92 -4.46 -10.56
N GLY A 9 13.21 -4.43 -10.23
CA GLY A 9 13.71 -4.70 -8.88
C GLY A 9 13.17 -3.73 -7.84
N LEU A 10 12.86 -2.48 -8.22
CA LEU A 10 12.27 -1.49 -7.30
C LEU A 10 10.85 -1.88 -6.90
N VAL A 11 10.06 -2.38 -7.84
CA VAL A 11 8.69 -2.86 -7.58
C VAL A 11 8.73 -4.08 -6.67
N ALA A 12 9.61 -5.03 -6.95
CA ALA A 12 9.82 -6.20 -6.09
C ALA A 12 10.27 -5.80 -4.66
N GLY A 13 11.16 -4.81 -4.55
CA GLY A 13 11.57 -4.23 -3.27
C GLY A 13 10.41 -3.63 -2.48
N VAL A 14 9.49 -2.92 -3.15
CA VAL A 14 8.28 -2.36 -2.51
C VAL A 14 7.31 -3.47 -2.09
N VAL A 15 7.18 -4.55 -2.86
CA VAL A 15 6.39 -5.73 -2.46
C VAL A 15 6.96 -6.36 -1.19
N ALA A 16 8.28 -6.57 -1.13
CA ALA A 16 8.95 -7.09 0.06
C ALA A 16 8.77 -6.14 1.26
N ALA A 17 8.93 -4.84 1.06
CA ALA A 17 8.70 -3.83 2.09
C ALA A 17 7.24 -3.82 2.58
N SER A 18 6.27 -4.02 1.69
CA SER A 18 4.85 -4.15 2.05
C SER A 18 4.63 -5.33 2.98
N TRP A 19 5.24 -6.49 2.70
CA TRP A 19 5.17 -7.62 3.61
C TRP A 19 5.75 -7.28 4.99
N MET A 20 6.93 -6.64 5.05
CA MET A 20 7.54 -6.23 6.33
C MET A 20 6.67 -5.24 7.11
N VAL A 21 6.04 -4.27 6.43
CA VAL A 21 5.17 -3.28 7.07
C VAL A 21 3.89 -3.92 7.60
N HIS A 22 3.15 -4.62 6.73
CA HIS A 22 1.83 -5.16 7.05
C HIS A 22 1.92 -6.36 8.00
N HIS A 23 2.85 -7.29 7.78
CA HIS A 23 2.94 -8.53 8.57
C HIS A 23 3.98 -8.47 9.68
N GLY A 24 5.06 -7.70 9.52
CA GLY A 24 6.08 -7.52 10.56
C GLY A 24 5.69 -6.42 11.53
N TYR A 25 5.78 -5.17 11.09
CA TYR A 25 5.62 -3.99 11.94
C TYR A 25 4.22 -3.90 12.57
N MET A 26 3.14 -4.02 11.78
CA MET A 26 1.78 -3.89 12.32
C MET A 26 1.40 -5.05 13.25
N ALA A 27 1.86 -6.27 12.97
CA ALA A 27 1.66 -7.40 13.87
C ALA A 27 2.36 -7.18 15.22
N VAL A 28 3.61 -6.70 15.22
CA VAL A 28 4.32 -6.34 16.45
C VAL A 28 3.57 -5.26 17.23
N LYS A 29 2.99 -4.25 16.56
CA LYS A 29 2.15 -3.25 17.24
C LYS A 29 0.91 -3.85 17.89
N VAL A 30 0.24 -4.80 17.24
CA VAL A 30 -0.90 -5.53 17.85
C VAL A 30 -0.44 -6.33 19.07
N MET A 31 0.69 -7.04 18.99
CA MET A 31 1.26 -7.79 20.11
C MET A 31 1.57 -6.89 21.30
N GLN A 32 2.20 -5.73 21.06
CA GLN A 32 2.50 -4.73 22.09
C GLN A 32 1.23 -4.16 22.74
N ALA A 33 0.16 -4.00 21.96
CA ALA A 33 -1.11 -3.47 22.45
C ALA A 33 -1.89 -4.46 23.34
N ARG A 34 -1.54 -5.75 23.39
CA ARG A 34 -2.23 -6.76 24.22
C ARG A 34 -2.23 -6.42 25.72
N LYS A 35 -1.21 -5.67 26.18
CA LYS A 35 -1.09 -5.24 27.58
C LYS A 35 -1.87 -3.95 27.89
N LYS A 36 -2.48 -3.31 26.88
CA LYS A 36 -3.23 -2.05 27.04
C LYS A 36 -4.71 -2.33 27.34
N HIS A 37 -5.43 -1.30 27.78
CA HIS A 37 -6.87 -1.35 27.97
C HIS A 37 -7.63 -1.76 26.69
N ARG A 38 -8.76 -2.46 26.84
CA ARG A 38 -9.55 -3.07 25.74
C ARG A 38 -9.80 -2.13 24.57
N LYS A 39 -10.16 -0.86 24.82
CA LYS A 39 -10.41 0.13 23.76
C LYS A 39 -9.16 0.39 22.90
N ALA A 40 -8.00 0.56 23.53
CA ALA A 40 -6.75 0.81 22.83
C ALA A 40 -6.29 -0.42 22.03
N PHE A 41 -6.43 -1.63 22.60
CA PHE A 41 -6.16 -2.88 21.89
C PHE A 41 -7.04 -3.03 20.64
N ASN A 42 -8.36 -2.87 20.80
CA ASN A 42 -9.31 -2.97 19.68
C ASN A 42 -9.03 -1.95 18.57
N CYS A 43 -8.61 -0.74 18.95
CA CYS A 43 -8.21 0.31 18.01
C CYS A 43 -7.04 -0.20 17.14
N VAL A 44 -5.94 -0.61 17.76
CA VAL A 44 -4.74 -1.14 17.08
C VAL A 44 -5.08 -2.36 16.21
N GLN A 45 -5.88 -3.30 16.74
CA GLN A 45 -6.31 -4.49 15.99
C GLN A 45 -7.11 -4.11 14.74
N ARG A 46 -8.05 -3.16 14.84
CA ARG A 46 -8.83 -2.70 13.68
C ARG A 46 -7.94 -2.04 12.62
N GLY A 47 -6.95 -1.26 13.03
CA GLY A 47 -5.98 -0.64 12.12
C GLY A 47 -5.18 -1.67 11.33
N HIS A 48 -4.74 -2.76 11.99
CA HIS A 48 -4.05 -3.86 11.33
C HIS A 48 -4.99 -4.64 10.39
N GLN A 49 -6.18 -5.03 10.83
CA GLN A 49 -7.17 -5.72 9.99
C GLN A 49 -7.54 -4.91 8.75
N ASN A 50 -7.78 -3.61 8.88
CA ASN A 50 -8.02 -2.73 7.73
C ASN A 50 -6.84 -2.75 6.74
N SER A 51 -5.62 -2.77 7.25
CA SER A 51 -4.43 -2.78 6.41
C SER A 51 -4.28 -4.11 5.67
N LEU A 52 -4.66 -5.25 6.27
CA LEU A 52 -4.69 -6.55 5.61
C LEU A 52 -5.82 -6.65 4.56
N GLU A 53 -7.01 -6.12 4.86
CA GLU A 53 -8.14 -6.06 3.91
C GLU A 53 -7.76 -5.31 2.62
N ASN A 54 -6.93 -4.27 2.72
CA ASN A 54 -6.53 -3.43 1.59
C ASN A 54 -5.23 -3.85 0.90
N GLN A 55 -4.40 -4.68 1.54
CA GLN A 55 -3.10 -5.06 1.01
C GLN A 55 -3.19 -5.78 -0.35
N PRO A 56 -4.14 -6.72 -0.60
CA PRO A 56 -4.26 -7.38 -1.90
C PRO A 56 -4.52 -6.40 -3.04
N ILE A 57 -5.42 -5.43 -2.83
CA ILE A 57 -5.75 -4.40 -3.82
C ILE A 57 -4.53 -3.53 -4.11
N PHE A 58 -3.80 -3.12 -3.08
CA PHE A 58 -2.57 -2.37 -3.23
C PHE A 58 -1.52 -3.14 -4.04
N LEU A 59 -1.29 -4.42 -3.74
CA LEU A 59 -0.32 -5.25 -4.45
C LEU A 59 -0.71 -5.46 -5.91
N ALA A 60 -1.98 -5.70 -6.19
CA ALA A 60 -2.49 -5.81 -7.56
C ALA A 60 -2.22 -4.52 -8.34
N LEU A 61 -2.56 -3.36 -7.79
CA LEU A 61 -2.32 -2.07 -8.42
C LEU A 61 -0.82 -1.79 -8.63
N LEU A 62 0.01 -2.07 -7.63
CA LEU A 62 1.46 -1.86 -7.68
C LEU A 62 2.12 -2.70 -8.78
N VAL A 63 1.81 -3.99 -8.84
CA VAL A 63 2.37 -4.90 -9.84
C VAL A 63 1.88 -4.51 -11.23
N THR A 64 0.57 -4.30 -11.42
CA THR A 64 0.00 -3.93 -12.72
C THR A 64 0.55 -2.58 -13.21
N ALA A 65 0.64 -1.57 -12.34
CA ALA A 65 1.26 -0.29 -12.71
C ALA A 65 2.75 -0.44 -13.01
N GLY A 66 3.45 -1.29 -12.23
CA GLY A 66 4.88 -1.56 -12.37
C GLY A 66 5.27 -2.25 -13.67
N LEU A 67 4.35 -3.00 -14.30
CA LEU A 67 4.58 -3.61 -15.61
C LEU A 67 4.86 -2.58 -16.71
N LYS A 68 4.26 -1.37 -16.60
CA LYS A 68 4.39 -0.31 -17.60
C LYS A 68 5.26 0.86 -17.13
N HIS A 69 5.19 1.19 -15.85
CA HIS A 69 5.86 2.35 -15.24
C HIS A 69 6.53 1.95 -13.91
N PRO A 70 7.62 1.15 -13.94
CA PRO A 70 8.22 0.55 -12.75
C PRO A 70 8.70 1.58 -11.72
N ILE A 71 9.38 2.65 -12.15
CA ILE A 71 9.91 3.70 -11.25
C ILE A 71 8.77 4.46 -10.56
N THR A 72 7.79 4.95 -11.33
CA THR A 72 6.66 5.71 -10.79
C THR A 72 5.78 4.85 -9.89
N ALA A 73 5.54 3.59 -10.26
CA ALA A 73 4.79 2.66 -9.43
C ALA A 73 5.51 2.37 -8.11
N ALA A 74 6.83 2.16 -8.14
CA ALA A 74 7.63 1.97 -6.93
C ALA A 74 7.58 3.21 -6.01
N ALA A 75 7.75 4.41 -6.56
CA ALA A 75 7.68 5.66 -5.79
C ALA A 75 6.28 5.85 -5.14
N ALA A 76 5.21 5.64 -5.90
CA ALA A 76 3.85 5.69 -5.38
C ALA A 76 3.60 4.62 -4.30
N GLY A 77 4.17 3.43 -4.47
CA GLY A 77 4.12 2.36 -3.49
C GLY A 77 4.85 2.71 -2.18
N VAL A 78 6.01 3.36 -2.25
CA VAL A 78 6.71 3.87 -1.05
C VAL A 78 5.85 4.91 -0.33
N ILE A 79 5.27 5.86 -1.05
CA ILE A 79 4.37 6.88 -0.46
C ILE A 79 3.19 6.21 0.26
N TYR A 80 2.59 5.18 -0.36
CA TYR A 80 1.52 4.40 0.25
C TYR A 80 1.98 3.72 1.56
N LEU A 81 3.15 3.08 1.55
CA LEU A 81 3.70 2.39 2.73
C LEU A 81 4.04 3.36 3.87
N VAL A 82 4.62 4.53 3.57
CA VAL A 82 4.87 5.58 4.57
C VAL A 82 3.55 6.03 5.21
N GLY A 83 2.52 6.29 4.38
CA GLY A 83 1.19 6.61 4.86
C GLY A 83 0.59 5.51 5.74
N ARG A 84 0.82 4.23 5.41
CA ARG A 84 0.39 3.08 6.24
C ARG A 84 1.13 3.00 7.58
N VAL A 85 2.40 3.34 7.63
CA VAL A 85 3.15 3.44 8.89
C VAL A 85 2.55 4.55 9.77
N MET A 86 2.32 5.74 9.20
CA MET A 86 1.71 6.87 9.92
C MET A 86 0.27 6.56 10.37
N TYR A 87 -0.52 5.88 9.53
CA TYR A 87 -1.86 5.39 9.85
C TYR A 87 -1.83 4.49 11.09
N MET A 88 -0.93 3.51 11.11
CA MET A 88 -0.80 2.58 12.23
C MET A 88 -0.29 3.26 13.50
N GLN A 89 0.62 4.24 13.38
CA GLN A 89 1.05 5.06 14.50
C GLN A 89 -0.12 5.87 15.08
N GLY A 90 -1.01 6.40 14.24
CA GLY A 90 -2.27 7.03 14.65
C GLY A 90 -3.12 6.09 15.50
N TYR A 91 -3.43 4.91 14.97
CA TYR A 91 -4.17 3.87 15.69
C TYR A 91 -3.49 3.41 17.00
N SER A 92 -2.16 3.44 17.06
CA SER A 92 -1.36 3.06 18.24
C SER A 92 -1.56 3.99 19.45
N THR A 93 -2.15 5.17 19.24
CA THR A 93 -2.54 6.10 20.32
C THR A 93 -3.81 5.68 21.06
N GLY A 94 -4.58 4.72 20.51
CA GLY A 94 -5.87 4.29 21.06
C GLY A 94 -7.05 5.16 20.63
N ASP A 95 -6.81 6.20 19.85
CA ASP A 95 -7.82 7.09 19.26
C ASP A 95 -7.97 6.80 17.76
N PRO A 96 -9.14 6.33 17.29
CA PRO A 96 -9.34 5.97 15.88
C PRO A 96 -9.29 7.17 14.94
N ASP A 97 -9.57 8.39 15.39
CA ASP A 97 -9.60 9.57 14.51
C ASP A 97 -8.19 10.00 14.08
N LYS A 98 -7.17 9.64 14.89
CA LYS A 98 -5.76 9.87 14.56
C LYS A 98 -5.25 9.03 13.39
N ARG A 99 -6.07 8.15 12.83
CA ARG A 99 -5.80 7.48 11.54
C ARG A 99 -5.55 8.47 10.39
N MET A 100 -6.13 9.67 10.48
CA MET A 100 -5.99 10.72 9.47
C MET A 100 -4.54 11.19 9.28
N ARG A 101 -3.64 10.91 10.25
CA ARG A 101 -2.20 11.11 10.07
C ARG A 101 -1.62 10.34 8.88
N GLY A 102 -2.25 9.24 8.50
CA GLY A 102 -1.85 8.42 7.35
C GLY A 102 -2.46 8.85 6.03
N SER A 103 -3.15 10.00 5.93
CA SER A 103 -3.84 10.44 4.71
C SER A 103 -2.93 10.50 3.47
N LEU A 104 -1.61 10.66 3.67
CA LEU A 104 -0.61 10.57 2.61
C LEU A 104 -0.71 9.26 1.79
N LEU A 105 -1.22 8.17 2.37
CA LEU A 105 -1.41 6.90 1.65
C LEU A 105 -2.29 7.05 0.40
N TYR A 106 -3.24 7.99 0.42
CA TYR A 106 -4.17 8.19 -0.69
C TYR A 106 -3.46 8.78 -1.91
N ALA A 107 -2.44 9.61 -1.73
CA ALA A 107 -1.65 10.13 -2.84
C ALA A 107 -0.95 9.01 -3.61
N GLY A 108 -0.32 8.06 -2.90
CA GLY A 108 0.27 6.87 -3.51
C GLY A 108 -0.77 5.98 -4.19
N LEU A 109 -1.89 5.72 -3.51
CA LEU A 109 -2.96 4.87 -4.04
C LEU A 109 -3.60 5.45 -5.31
N PHE A 110 -3.97 6.73 -5.32
CA PHE A 110 -4.57 7.38 -6.49
C PHE A 110 -3.59 7.48 -7.65
N THR A 111 -2.29 7.63 -7.38
CA THR A 111 -1.26 7.56 -8.43
C THR A 111 -1.25 6.20 -9.11
N LEU A 112 -1.28 5.11 -8.34
CA LEU A 112 -1.32 3.75 -8.89
C LEU A 112 -2.61 3.49 -9.68
N ILE A 113 -3.77 3.90 -9.14
CA ILE A 113 -5.05 3.80 -9.85
C ILE A 113 -5.00 4.57 -11.17
N GLY A 114 -4.49 5.80 -11.16
CA GLY A 114 -4.37 6.64 -12.36
C GLY A 114 -3.53 5.98 -13.45
N ILE A 115 -2.40 5.35 -13.08
CA ILE A 115 -1.55 4.61 -14.02
C ILE A 115 -2.32 3.44 -14.62
N VAL A 116 -2.96 2.61 -13.79
CA VAL A 116 -3.70 1.42 -14.25
C VAL A 116 -4.89 1.80 -15.13
N CYS A 117 -5.68 2.80 -14.73
CA CYS A 117 -6.81 3.28 -15.51
C CYS A 117 -6.38 3.86 -16.85
N LYS A 118 -5.35 4.71 -16.88
CA LYS A 118 -4.81 5.27 -18.12
C LYS A 118 -4.36 4.17 -19.06
N TRP A 119 -3.62 3.18 -18.55
CA TRP A 119 -3.14 2.07 -19.36
C TRP A 119 -4.28 1.17 -19.85
N GLY A 120 -5.28 0.92 -19.02
CA GLY A 120 -6.49 0.19 -19.39
C GLY A 120 -7.26 0.85 -20.54
N VAL A 121 -7.49 2.17 -20.46
CA VAL A 121 -8.15 2.95 -21.53
C VAL A 121 -7.35 2.89 -22.82
N GLN A 122 -6.03 3.12 -22.76
CA GLN A 122 -5.16 3.04 -23.95
C GLN A 122 -5.20 1.66 -24.61
N SER A 123 -5.24 0.59 -23.80
CA SER A 123 -5.30 -0.77 -24.30
C SER A 123 -6.65 -1.09 -24.93
N ALA A 124 -7.75 -0.59 -24.36
CA ALA A 124 -9.09 -0.74 -24.94
C ALA A 124 -9.24 0.03 -26.26
N LEU A 125 -8.74 1.28 -26.33
CA LEU A 125 -8.76 2.08 -27.55
C LEU A 125 -7.95 1.45 -28.69
N ALA A 126 -6.84 0.77 -28.36
CA ALA A 126 -6.03 0.06 -29.35
C ALA A 126 -6.74 -1.15 -29.98
N LEU A 127 -7.82 -1.65 -29.37
CA LEU A 127 -8.63 -2.77 -29.89
C LEU A 127 -9.80 -2.31 -30.77
N LEU A 128 -10.09 -1.01 -30.84
CA LEU A 128 -11.15 -0.50 -31.70
C LEU A 128 -10.70 -0.54 -33.18
N PRO A 129 -11.58 -0.96 -34.11
CA PRO A 129 -11.30 -0.84 -35.53
C PRO A 129 -11.14 0.65 -35.89
N LYS A 130 -10.11 0.95 -36.69
CA LYS A 130 -9.85 2.29 -37.20
C LYS A 130 -10.80 2.66 -38.33
#